data_AF-A0A7J9I2B7-F1
#
_entry.id   AF-A0A7J9I2B7-F1
#
_cell.length_a   1.000
_cell.length_b   1.000
_cell.length_c   1.000
_cell.angle_alpha   90.00
_cell.angle_beta   90.00
_cell.angle_gamma   90.00
#
_symmetry.space_group_name_H-M   'P 1'
#
loop_
_entity.id
_entity.type
_entity.pdbx_description
1 polymer ?
#
loop_
_entity_poly.entity_id
_entity_poly.type
_entity_poly.pdbx_seq_one_letter_code
_entity_poly.pdbx_strand_id
1 'polypeptide(L)'
;MWDGFANGKGGFTDGPYEIQNPEDPFKDNFYKYGFNPEVGSVGIPVAATIRATMPREGWQIPLFKKLPNGYTEEVPNPIWQYHKYLPYSKPGKVHDQIELYGTPEDLDDFCLKAQLVNYIQYRALLEGWTSRMWSKYTGVLIWKTQNPWTGLRGQFYDHLLDQTAGFFGCRCAAEPIHVQLNLATYFIEVVNTTAEELSNVAIEASVWDLEGACPYYKVFDKLSLPPKKVVSISEMKYPKSKNPKPVFFLLLKLYHVSNYSIVSRNFYWLHVSGGDYKLLEPYRNKRIPLKITSKTFIKGSSYEVEMKVLNKSKKPDPKTLTYKNNFAVRKDDSDFDMTSLKPIPDTRTDLKQPTGLFQRLYRQFSRESDGLRVAEINGSDGGVAFFLNFSVHGAKLEHEEGEDSRILPVHYSDNYFSLVPGEEMSIKISFKVPPGVSPRVTLRGWNYHHGVHTVL
;
A
#
# COMPACT_ATOMS: atom_id res chain seq x y z
N MET A 1 -16.88 26.80 -14.83
CA MET A 1 -16.77 25.85 -13.70
C MET A 1 -17.86 24.76 -13.75
N TRP A 2 -19.09 25.09 -14.16
CA TRP A 2 -20.16 24.10 -14.37
C TRP A 2 -20.01 23.24 -15.64
N ASP A 3 -19.31 23.72 -16.68
CA ASP A 3 -19.05 22.94 -17.89
C ASP A 3 -18.05 21.78 -17.70
N GLY A 4 -17.38 21.71 -16.55
CA GLY A 4 -16.40 20.67 -16.21
C GLY A 4 -16.90 19.56 -15.28
N PHE A 5 -18.09 19.72 -14.69
CA PHE A 5 -18.69 18.73 -13.77
C PHE A 5 -19.32 17.53 -14.52
N ALA A 6 -19.35 17.60 -15.85
CA ALA A 6 -20.12 16.76 -16.76
C ALA A 6 -19.86 17.21 -18.21
N ASN A 7 -20.70 16.80 -19.17
CA ASN A 7 -20.84 17.46 -20.48
C ASN A 7 -21.47 18.88 -20.44
N GLY A 8 -21.39 19.61 -19.31
CA GLY A 8 -22.10 20.88 -19.07
C GLY A 8 -23.63 20.77 -18.93
N LYS A 9 -24.20 19.57 -19.06
CA LYS A 9 -25.64 19.28 -18.84
C LYS A 9 -25.91 18.28 -17.71
N GLY A 10 -24.92 18.05 -16.84
CA GLY A 10 -25.03 17.08 -15.73
C GLY A 10 -24.80 15.61 -16.13
N GLY A 11 -24.41 15.31 -17.37
CA GLY A 11 -24.00 13.95 -17.76
C GLY A 11 -22.60 13.59 -17.28
N PHE A 12 -22.49 12.56 -16.43
CA PHE A 12 -21.25 11.89 -16.01
C PHE A 12 -21.09 10.53 -16.72
N THR A 13 -19.93 9.90 -16.56
CA THR A 13 -19.73 8.50 -16.95
C THR A 13 -19.91 7.64 -15.72
N ASP A 14 -20.70 6.57 -15.86
CA ASP A 14 -20.79 5.51 -14.87
C ASP A 14 -19.58 4.58 -15.02
N GLY A 15 -18.78 4.43 -13.96
CA GLY A 15 -17.59 3.58 -13.94
C GLY A 15 -16.40 4.13 -14.75
N PRO A 16 -15.50 3.25 -15.26
CA PRO A 16 -15.53 1.78 -15.18
C PRO A 16 -15.44 1.23 -13.74
N TYR A 17 -15.91 -0.02 -13.55
CA TYR A 17 -15.92 -0.73 -12.26
C TYR A 17 -15.13 -2.04 -12.24
N GLU A 18 -14.68 -2.47 -13.42
CA GLU A 18 -13.96 -3.73 -13.63
C GLU A 18 -12.46 -3.45 -13.75
N ILE A 19 -11.67 -4.51 -13.91
CA ILE A 19 -10.23 -4.41 -14.17
C ILE A 19 -9.94 -3.49 -15.37
N GLN A 20 -8.84 -2.73 -15.28
CA GLN A 20 -8.35 -1.80 -16.31
C GLN A 20 -6.88 -2.13 -16.62
N ASN A 21 -6.32 -1.71 -17.76
CA ASN A 21 -4.85 -1.74 -17.88
C ASN A 21 -4.27 -0.59 -17.05
N PRO A 22 -3.20 -0.79 -16.25
CA PRO A 22 -2.66 0.25 -15.37
C PRO A 22 -2.26 1.55 -16.10
N GLU A 23 -1.90 1.48 -17.38
CA GLU A 23 -1.57 2.65 -18.20
C GLU A 23 -2.78 3.41 -18.74
N ASP A 24 -3.96 2.80 -18.77
CA ASP A 24 -5.17 3.40 -19.35
C ASP A 24 -5.59 4.70 -18.64
N PRO A 25 -5.62 4.80 -17.29
CA PRO A 25 -5.95 6.03 -16.57
C PRO A 25 -5.11 7.26 -16.95
N PHE A 26 -3.89 7.07 -17.46
CA PHE A 26 -3.00 8.16 -17.86
C PHE A 26 -3.29 8.69 -19.28
N LYS A 27 -3.98 7.90 -20.11
CA LYS A 27 -4.29 8.25 -21.50
C LYS A 27 -5.37 9.32 -21.54
N ASP A 28 -5.15 10.34 -22.36
CA ASP A 28 -6.07 11.47 -22.43
C ASP A 28 -7.49 11.03 -22.83
N ASN A 29 -7.64 10.07 -23.73
CA ASN A 29 -8.94 9.63 -24.21
C ASN A 29 -9.66 8.61 -23.32
N PHE A 30 -9.10 8.23 -22.16
CA PHE A 30 -9.68 7.17 -21.34
C PHE A 30 -10.89 7.64 -20.53
N TYR A 31 -10.70 8.60 -19.61
CA TYR A 31 -11.82 9.27 -18.94
C TYR A 31 -12.33 10.43 -19.78
N LYS A 32 -13.63 10.40 -20.06
CA LYS A 32 -14.31 11.39 -20.91
C LYS A 32 -14.52 12.74 -20.21
N TYR A 33 -14.76 12.73 -18.91
CA TYR A 33 -15.17 13.92 -18.14
C TYR A 33 -14.11 14.34 -17.12
N GLY A 34 -14.14 15.62 -16.76
CA GLY A 34 -13.20 16.23 -15.81
C GLY A 34 -13.45 15.82 -14.36
N PHE A 35 -14.68 15.42 -14.01
CA PHE A 35 -15.04 14.87 -12.71
C PHE A 35 -15.71 13.50 -12.91
N ASN A 36 -15.34 12.50 -12.11
CA ASN A 36 -16.04 11.21 -12.10
C ASN A 36 -16.58 10.90 -10.70
N PRO A 37 -17.91 10.89 -10.50
CA PRO A 37 -18.50 10.65 -9.20
C PRO A 37 -18.33 9.22 -8.71
N GLU A 38 -18.07 8.24 -9.59
CA GLU A 38 -17.91 6.84 -9.22
C GLU A 38 -17.01 6.10 -10.22
N VAL A 39 -15.82 5.67 -9.77
CA VAL A 39 -14.95 4.76 -10.55
C VAL A 39 -14.35 3.70 -9.66
N GLY A 40 -14.36 2.46 -10.11
CA GLY A 40 -13.88 1.32 -9.37
C GLY A 40 -12.91 0.44 -10.13
N SER A 41 -12.53 -0.63 -9.45
CA SER A 41 -11.82 -1.75 -10.03
C SER A 41 -12.18 -3.02 -9.25
N VAL A 42 -11.48 -4.09 -9.55
CA VAL A 42 -11.46 -5.34 -8.78
C VAL A 42 -10.96 -5.11 -7.35
N GLY A 43 -11.26 -6.06 -6.45
CA GLY A 43 -10.79 -5.99 -5.08
C GLY A 43 -11.33 -7.12 -4.24
N ILE A 44 -10.52 -8.15 -4.02
CA ILE A 44 -10.84 -9.24 -3.10
C ILE A 44 -10.02 -9.12 -1.81
N PRO A 45 -10.51 -9.68 -0.69
CA PRO A 45 -9.76 -9.70 0.55
C PRO A 45 -8.63 -10.74 0.52
N VAL A 46 -7.84 -10.80 1.58
CA VAL A 46 -6.84 -11.86 1.78
C VAL A 46 -7.50 -13.21 2.01
N ALA A 47 -6.76 -14.30 1.76
CA ALA A 47 -7.27 -15.67 1.89
C ALA A 47 -7.86 -15.95 3.28
N ALA A 48 -7.26 -15.39 4.35
CA ALA A 48 -7.77 -15.52 5.71
C ALA A 48 -9.22 -15.03 5.85
N THR A 49 -9.61 -13.93 5.21
CA THR A 49 -11.00 -13.43 5.23
C THR A 49 -11.93 -14.36 4.47
N ILE A 50 -11.51 -14.89 3.32
CA ILE A 50 -12.31 -15.88 2.58
C ILE A 50 -12.55 -17.10 3.46
N ARG A 51 -11.52 -17.62 4.13
CA ARG A 51 -11.67 -18.76 5.05
C ARG A 51 -12.57 -18.46 6.24
N ALA A 52 -12.48 -17.25 6.79
CA ALA A 52 -13.28 -16.81 7.92
C ALA A 52 -14.76 -16.57 7.59
N THR A 53 -15.09 -16.31 6.32
CA THR A 53 -16.43 -15.82 5.94
C THR A 53 -17.14 -16.70 4.92
N MET A 54 -16.48 -17.71 4.36
CA MET A 54 -17.04 -18.62 3.36
C MET A 54 -16.81 -20.08 3.77
N PRO A 55 -17.77 -20.98 3.46
CA PRO A 55 -17.58 -22.41 3.69
C PRO A 55 -16.48 -22.96 2.77
N ARG A 56 -16.00 -24.19 3.04
CA ARG A 56 -14.83 -24.78 2.36
C ARG A 56 -14.97 -24.83 0.84
N GLU A 57 -16.17 -25.02 0.31
CA GLU A 57 -16.46 -24.98 -1.12
C GLU A 57 -16.15 -23.62 -1.74
N GLY A 58 -16.28 -22.54 -0.96
CA GLY A 58 -15.93 -21.18 -1.34
C GLY A 58 -14.44 -20.91 -1.35
N TRP A 59 -13.60 -21.85 -0.92
CA TRP A 59 -12.14 -21.69 -0.93
C TRP A 59 -11.53 -22.06 -2.28
N GLN A 60 -12.31 -22.67 -3.19
CA GLN A 60 -11.87 -22.99 -4.54
C GLN A 60 -11.76 -21.70 -5.38
N ILE A 61 -10.58 -21.43 -5.93
CA ILE A 61 -10.36 -20.27 -6.81
C ILE A 61 -11.10 -20.43 -8.15
N PRO A 62 -11.31 -19.33 -8.91
CA PRO A 62 -11.89 -19.40 -10.24
C PRO A 62 -11.08 -20.29 -11.18
N LEU A 63 -11.77 -20.94 -12.12
CA LEU A 63 -11.09 -21.66 -13.20
C LEU A 63 -10.60 -20.66 -14.25
N PHE A 64 -9.35 -20.81 -14.67
CA PHE A 64 -8.72 -19.97 -15.71
C PHE A 64 -8.86 -20.64 -17.07
N LYS A 65 -9.88 -20.25 -17.84
CA LYS A 65 -10.19 -20.83 -19.15
C LYS A 65 -9.58 -19.97 -20.27
N LYS A 66 -8.55 -20.49 -20.94
CA LYS A 66 -7.97 -19.85 -22.13
C LYS A 66 -8.97 -19.82 -23.29
N LEU A 67 -9.15 -18.65 -23.87
CA LEU A 67 -10.01 -18.40 -25.02
C LEU A 67 -9.21 -18.40 -26.33
N PRO A 68 -9.84 -18.65 -27.50
CA PRO A 68 -9.16 -18.64 -28.79
C PRO A 68 -8.47 -17.32 -29.17
N ASN A 69 -8.92 -16.20 -28.59
CA ASN A 69 -8.34 -14.88 -28.80
C ASN A 69 -7.11 -14.59 -27.90
N GLY A 70 -6.64 -15.57 -27.13
CA GLY A 70 -5.49 -15.45 -26.24
C GLY A 70 -5.77 -14.81 -24.88
N TYR A 71 -7.00 -14.38 -24.61
CA TYR A 71 -7.43 -13.93 -23.28
C TYR A 71 -7.86 -15.11 -22.42
N THR A 72 -7.98 -14.87 -21.13
CA THR A 72 -8.49 -15.84 -20.16
C THR A 72 -9.80 -15.38 -19.58
N GLU A 73 -10.76 -16.28 -19.57
CA GLU A 73 -12.01 -16.15 -18.85
C GLU A 73 -11.85 -16.78 -17.46
N GLU A 74 -12.03 -15.99 -16.41
CA GLU A 74 -12.07 -16.51 -15.04
C GLU A 74 -13.51 -16.94 -14.70
N VAL A 75 -13.70 -18.23 -14.45
CA VAL A 75 -15.01 -18.82 -14.14
C VAL A 75 -15.09 -19.07 -12.64
N PRO A 76 -15.76 -18.19 -11.86
CA PRO A 76 -15.90 -18.36 -10.41
C PRO A 76 -16.83 -19.52 -10.04
N ASN A 77 -16.60 -20.11 -8.86
CA ASN A 77 -17.54 -21.04 -8.25
C ASN A 77 -18.87 -20.34 -7.86
N PRO A 78 -19.96 -21.07 -7.58
CA PRO A 78 -21.26 -20.48 -7.25
C PRO A 78 -21.27 -19.54 -6.04
N ILE A 79 -20.41 -19.79 -5.04
CA ILE A 79 -20.28 -18.93 -3.85
C ILE A 79 -19.65 -17.59 -4.25
N TRP A 80 -18.59 -17.59 -5.07
CA TRP A 80 -17.96 -16.36 -5.55
C TRP A 80 -18.89 -15.55 -6.45
N GLN A 81 -19.71 -16.23 -7.27
CA GLN A 81 -20.78 -15.58 -8.04
C GLN A 81 -21.82 -14.91 -7.12
N TYR A 82 -22.24 -15.61 -6.06
CA TYR A 82 -23.13 -15.06 -5.05
C TYR A 82 -22.54 -13.80 -4.38
N HIS A 83 -21.26 -13.87 -3.98
CA HIS A 83 -20.50 -12.74 -3.43
C HIS A 83 -20.05 -11.69 -4.47
N LYS A 84 -20.58 -11.75 -5.70
CA LYS A 84 -20.40 -10.74 -6.76
C LYS A 84 -18.95 -10.53 -7.20
N TYR A 85 -18.20 -11.64 -7.31
CA TYR A 85 -16.83 -11.68 -7.83
C TYR A 85 -16.67 -10.88 -9.14
N LEU A 86 -15.66 -10.01 -9.18
CA LEU A 86 -15.21 -9.34 -10.41
C LEU A 86 -13.88 -9.95 -10.87
N PRO A 87 -13.82 -10.51 -12.10
CA PRO A 87 -12.60 -11.07 -12.68
C PRO A 87 -11.45 -10.06 -12.80
N TYR A 88 -10.22 -10.56 -12.69
CA TYR A 88 -8.98 -9.82 -12.94
C TYR A 88 -8.53 -9.86 -14.42
N SER A 89 -9.41 -10.34 -15.29
CA SER A 89 -9.31 -10.25 -16.74
C SER A 89 -10.59 -9.69 -17.34
N LYS A 90 -10.51 -9.08 -18.52
CA LYS A 90 -11.69 -8.67 -19.29
C LYS A 90 -11.47 -9.02 -20.75
N PRO A 91 -11.85 -10.22 -21.20
CA PRO A 91 -11.61 -10.70 -22.56
C PRO A 91 -11.93 -9.65 -23.64
N GLY A 92 -10.93 -9.36 -24.48
CA GLY A 92 -11.02 -8.35 -25.55
C GLY A 92 -10.79 -6.90 -25.13
N LYS A 93 -10.56 -6.60 -23.84
CA LYS A 93 -10.23 -5.24 -23.35
C LYS A 93 -9.03 -5.17 -22.42
N VAL A 94 -8.92 -6.09 -21.47
CA VAL A 94 -7.85 -6.13 -20.47
C VAL A 94 -7.34 -7.56 -20.35
N HIS A 95 -6.05 -7.75 -20.58
CA HIS A 95 -5.40 -9.05 -20.49
C HIS A 95 -5.28 -9.53 -19.03
N ASP A 96 -4.96 -10.80 -18.88
CA ASP A 96 -5.04 -11.63 -17.68
C ASP A 96 -4.13 -11.13 -16.53
N GLN A 97 -4.57 -10.16 -15.73
CA GLN A 97 -3.69 -9.43 -14.80
C GLN A 97 -3.10 -10.32 -13.70
N ILE A 98 -3.83 -11.36 -13.25
CA ILE A 98 -3.31 -12.35 -12.29
C ILE A 98 -2.25 -13.24 -12.95
N GLU A 99 -2.51 -13.74 -14.15
CA GLU A 99 -1.60 -14.65 -14.86
C GLU A 99 -0.33 -13.97 -15.40
N LEU A 100 -0.26 -12.64 -15.37
CA LEU A 100 1.03 -11.93 -15.53
C LEU A 100 2.05 -12.40 -14.49
N TYR A 101 1.62 -12.81 -13.30
CA TYR A 101 2.48 -13.38 -12.26
C TYR A 101 2.60 -14.91 -12.36
N GLY A 102 1.93 -15.56 -13.32
CA GLY A 102 1.81 -17.01 -13.42
C GLY A 102 0.48 -17.54 -12.88
N THR A 103 0.06 -18.71 -13.37
CA THR A 103 -1.22 -19.33 -13.00
C THR A 103 -1.24 -19.64 -11.50
N PRO A 104 -2.30 -19.25 -10.78
CA PRO A 104 -2.40 -19.49 -9.34
C PRO A 104 -2.73 -20.94 -9.02
N GLU A 105 -2.09 -21.49 -8.00
CA GLU A 105 -2.23 -22.91 -7.60
C GLU A 105 -3.34 -23.13 -6.56
N ASP A 106 -3.48 -22.20 -5.62
CA ASP A 106 -4.44 -22.27 -4.52
C ASP A 106 -4.98 -20.89 -4.12
N LEU A 107 -5.80 -20.85 -3.07
CA LEU A 107 -6.42 -19.62 -2.58
C LEU A 107 -5.40 -18.61 -2.05
N ASP A 108 -4.36 -19.06 -1.34
CA ASP A 108 -3.34 -18.17 -0.77
C ASP A 108 -2.53 -17.53 -1.89
N ASP A 109 -2.16 -18.32 -2.90
CA ASP A 109 -1.44 -17.84 -4.08
C ASP A 109 -2.29 -16.89 -4.94
N PHE A 110 -3.54 -17.25 -5.19
CA PHE A 110 -4.49 -16.39 -5.91
C PHE A 110 -4.70 -15.05 -5.18
N CYS A 111 -4.98 -15.08 -3.87
CA CYS A 111 -5.18 -13.87 -3.09
C CYS A 111 -3.90 -13.01 -3.01
N LEU A 112 -2.72 -13.61 -2.92
CA LEU A 112 -1.45 -12.87 -2.93
C LEU A 112 -1.24 -12.14 -4.26
N LYS A 113 -1.43 -12.84 -5.39
CA LYS A 113 -1.37 -12.23 -6.73
C LYS A 113 -2.44 -11.15 -6.91
N ALA A 114 -3.64 -11.37 -6.39
CA ALA A 114 -4.70 -10.38 -6.39
C ALA A 114 -4.36 -9.14 -5.58
N GLN A 115 -3.67 -9.27 -4.44
CA GLN A 115 -3.19 -8.10 -3.69
C GLN A 115 -2.16 -7.29 -4.49
N LEU A 116 -1.23 -7.92 -5.22
CA LEU A 116 -0.32 -7.20 -6.13
C LEU A 116 -1.10 -6.41 -7.19
N VAL A 117 -2.10 -7.03 -7.82
CA VAL A 117 -2.94 -6.35 -8.82
C VAL A 117 -3.76 -5.22 -8.17
N ASN A 118 -4.39 -5.45 -7.01
CA ASN A 118 -5.14 -4.43 -6.29
C ASN A 118 -4.27 -3.19 -6.01
N TYR A 119 -3.03 -3.39 -5.53
CA TYR A 119 -2.10 -2.29 -5.28
C TYR A 119 -1.85 -1.47 -6.55
N ILE A 120 -1.50 -2.13 -7.66
CA ILE A 120 -1.21 -1.45 -8.93
C ILE A 120 -2.44 -0.72 -9.45
N GLN A 121 -3.59 -1.38 -9.51
CA GLN A 121 -4.81 -0.84 -10.13
C GLN A 121 -5.24 0.45 -9.47
N TYR A 122 -5.30 0.47 -8.13
CA TYR A 122 -5.77 1.65 -7.41
C TYR A 122 -4.73 2.76 -7.34
N ARG A 123 -3.43 2.42 -7.27
CA ARG A 123 -2.36 3.42 -7.42
C ARG A 123 -2.42 4.07 -8.80
N ALA A 124 -2.42 3.27 -9.86
CA ALA A 124 -2.38 3.74 -11.23
C ALA A 124 -3.64 4.52 -11.61
N LEU A 125 -4.81 4.12 -11.11
CA LEU A 125 -6.04 4.87 -11.25
C LEU A 125 -5.87 6.27 -10.69
N LEU A 126 -5.47 6.41 -9.42
CA LEU A 126 -5.37 7.72 -8.80
C LEU A 126 -4.20 8.56 -9.36
N GLU A 127 -3.04 7.95 -9.63
CA GLU A 127 -1.90 8.61 -10.30
C GLU A 127 -2.26 9.11 -11.71
N GLY A 128 -3.09 8.38 -12.46
CA GLY A 128 -3.59 8.82 -13.77
C GLY A 128 -4.48 10.05 -13.66
N TRP A 129 -5.34 10.09 -12.65
CA TRP A 129 -6.17 11.26 -12.34
C TRP A 129 -5.32 12.46 -11.88
N THR A 130 -4.34 12.24 -11.01
CA THR A 130 -3.46 13.33 -10.54
C THR A 130 -2.50 13.81 -11.63
N SER A 131 -2.09 12.95 -12.57
CA SER A 131 -1.21 13.31 -13.71
C SER A 131 -1.79 14.42 -14.59
N ARG A 132 -3.13 14.53 -14.64
CA ARG A 132 -3.84 15.60 -15.36
C ARG A 132 -4.66 16.51 -14.44
N MET A 133 -4.28 16.59 -13.17
CA MET A 133 -4.90 17.47 -12.19
C MET A 133 -4.89 18.92 -12.69
N TRP A 134 -6.07 19.54 -12.68
CA TRP A 134 -6.37 20.92 -13.13
C TRP A 134 -6.08 21.24 -14.60
N SER A 135 -5.40 20.38 -15.35
CA SER A 135 -5.30 20.48 -16.81
C SER A 135 -6.48 19.81 -17.52
N LYS A 136 -7.01 18.74 -16.92
CA LYS A 136 -8.21 18.04 -17.38
C LYS A 136 -9.12 17.61 -16.24
N TYR A 137 -8.54 17.03 -15.20
CA TYR A 137 -9.28 16.40 -14.12
C TYR A 137 -9.40 17.31 -12.90
N THR A 138 -10.60 17.34 -12.33
CA THR A 138 -10.96 18.15 -11.15
C THR A 138 -11.26 17.30 -9.92
N GLY A 139 -11.55 16.00 -10.09
CA GLY A 139 -11.76 15.08 -8.97
C GLY A 139 -12.33 13.74 -9.38
N VAL A 140 -12.16 12.76 -8.50
CA VAL A 140 -12.62 11.38 -8.66
C VAL A 140 -13.04 10.84 -7.31
N LEU A 141 -14.12 10.05 -7.28
CA LEU A 141 -14.49 9.28 -6.09
C LEU A 141 -14.37 7.79 -6.39
N ILE A 142 -13.68 7.08 -5.50
CA ILE A 142 -13.48 5.65 -5.65
C ILE A 142 -14.77 4.92 -5.28
N TRP A 143 -15.22 4.05 -6.19
CA TRP A 143 -16.16 2.97 -5.96
C TRP A 143 -15.39 1.66 -5.74
N LYS A 144 -15.15 1.25 -4.51
CA LYS A 144 -15.58 1.89 -3.26
C LYS A 144 -14.61 1.54 -2.15
N THR A 145 -14.73 2.25 -1.04
CA THR A 145 -13.88 2.02 0.13
C THR A 145 -14.19 0.67 0.80
N GLN A 146 -15.44 0.20 0.79
CA GLN A 146 -15.85 -1.06 1.42
C GLN A 146 -17.12 -1.67 0.83
N ASN A 147 -17.30 -2.99 1.00
CA ASN A 147 -18.55 -3.66 0.72
C ASN A 147 -19.50 -3.63 1.93
N PRO A 148 -20.83 -3.54 1.73
CA PRO A 148 -21.80 -3.61 2.84
C PRO A 148 -21.94 -5.01 3.46
N TRP A 149 -21.24 -6.00 2.90
CA TRP A 149 -21.26 -7.42 3.25
C TRP A 149 -19.96 -8.06 2.70
N THR A 150 -19.79 -9.38 2.79
CA THR A 150 -18.59 -10.11 2.35
C THR A 150 -18.44 -10.21 0.82
N GLY A 151 -18.53 -9.09 0.11
CA GLY A 151 -18.44 -9.02 -1.35
C GLY A 151 -17.01 -9.18 -1.88
N LEU A 152 -16.87 -9.77 -3.07
CA LEU A 152 -15.62 -9.99 -3.80
C LEU A 152 -15.47 -9.01 -4.98
N ARG A 153 -15.63 -7.72 -4.68
CA ARG A 153 -15.54 -6.62 -5.64
C ARG A 153 -14.88 -5.40 -4.99
N GLY A 154 -14.46 -4.43 -5.81
CA GLY A 154 -13.70 -3.25 -5.41
C GLY A 154 -13.94 -2.78 -3.98
N GLN A 155 -12.88 -2.88 -3.16
CA GLN A 155 -12.87 -2.53 -1.75
C GLN A 155 -11.43 -2.25 -1.28
N PHE A 156 -11.30 -1.29 -0.37
CA PHE A 156 -10.04 -0.99 0.31
C PHE A 156 -9.91 -1.71 1.64
N TYR A 157 -11.03 -1.96 2.32
CA TYR A 157 -11.06 -2.83 3.47
C TYR A 157 -12.27 -3.76 3.39
N ASP A 158 -12.10 -4.95 3.93
CA ASP A 158 -13.11 -6.00 3.86
C ASP A 158 -14.12 -5.90 5.02
N HIS A 159 -15.06 -6.84 5.04
CA HIS A 159 -16.14 -6.87 6.05
C HIS A 159 -15.61 -7.06 7.48
N LEU A 160 -14.40 -7.60 7.66
CA LEU A 160 -13.74 -7.78 8.95
C LEU A 160 -12.82 -6.59 9.30
N LEU A 161 -12.83 -5.55 8.46
CA LEU A 161 -11.99 -4.35 8.56
C LEU A 161 -10.50 -4.60 8.31
N ASP A 162 -10.14 -5.70 7.62
CA ASP A 162 -8.77 -5.87 7.15
C ASP A 162 -8.51 -5.00 5.92
N GLN A 163 -7.35 -4.35 5.88
CA GLN A 163 -6.99 -3.40 4.82
C GLN A 163 -6.29 -4.13 3.67
N THR A 164 -6.86 -4.08 2.47
CA THR A 164 -6.29 -4.71 1.28
C THR A 164 -5.09 -3.91 0.76
N ALA A 165 -4.27 -4.52 -0.09
CA ALA A 165 -3.20 -3.80 -0.77
C ALA A 165 -3.72 -2.66 -1.66
N GLY A 166 -4.99 -2.72 -2.10
CA GLY A 166 -5.65 -1.63 -2.82
C GLY A 166 -5.79 -0.35 -1.99
N PHE A 167 -6.03 -0.47 -0.68
CA PHE A 167 -6.02 0.67 0.26
C PHE A 167 -4.66 1.37 0.23
N PHE A 168 -3.57 0.61 0.35
CA PHE A 168 -2.22 1.16 0.40
C PHE A 168 -1.75 1.68 -0.96
N GLY A 169 -2.14 1.05 -2.06
CA GLY A 169 -1.93 1.58 -3.40
C GLY A 169 -2.62 2.94 -3.62
N CYS A 170 -3.88 3.06 -3.23
CA CYS A 170 -4.60 4.34 -3.28
C CYS A 170 -3.98 5.38 -2.33
N ARG A 171 -3.64 4.99 -1.09
CA ARG A 171 -3.02 5.90 -0.11
C ARG A 171 -1.67 6.43 -0.58
N CYS A 172 -0.87 5.59 -1.22
CA CYS A 172 0.40 5.98 -1.82
C CYS A 172 0.19 7.07 -2.90
N ALA A 173 -0.74 6.85 -3.82
CA ALA A 173 -1.07 7.82 -4.87
C ALA A 173 -1.76 9.10 -4.36
N ALA A 174 -2.32 9.08 -3.14
CA ALA A 174 -3.02 10.19 -2.51
C ALA A 174 -2.12 11.11 -1.68
N GLU A 175 -0.80 10.92 -1.68
CA GLU A 175 0.13 11.82 -0.98
C GLU A 175 -0.05 13.27 -1.46
N PRO A 176 -0.10 14.28 -0.55
CA PRO A 176 -0.29 15.68 -0.96
C PRO A 176 0.81 16.21 -1.88
N ILE A 177 2.04 15.73 -1.68
CA ILE A 177 3.16 15.92 -2.58
C ILE A 177 3.65 14.54 -2.95
N HIS A 178 3.59 14.19 -4.23
CA HIS A 178 3.77 12.81 -4.67
C HIS A 178 4.65 12.72 -5.91
N VAL A 179 5.67 11.87 -5.87
CA VAL A 179 6.47 11.52 -7.06
C VAL A 179 5.90 10.25 -7.69
N GLN A 180 5.65 10.30 -9.00
CA GLN A 180 4.99 9.22 -9.73
C GLN A 180 5.61 8.98 -11.11
N LEU A 181 5.33 7.82 -11.68
CA LEU A 181 5.65 7.47 -13.07
C LEU A 181 4.36 7.45 -13.89
N ASN A 182 4.29 8.30 -14.91
CA ASN A 182 3.21 8.25 -15.89
C ASN A 182 3.32 6.97 -16.73
N LEU A 183 2.46 5.98 -16.48
CA LEU A 183 2.59 4.66 -17.12
C LEU A 183 2.33 4.65 -18.63
N ALA A 184 1.65 5.68 -19.16
CA ALA A 184 1.42 5.81 -20.60
C ALA A 184 2.62 6.43 -21.34
N THR A 185 3.34 7.36 -20.72
CA THR A 185 4.42 8.13 -21.37
C THR A 185 5.82 7.83 -20.82
N TYR A 186 5.91 7.13 -19.70
CA TYR A 186 7.12 6.88 -18.91
C TYR A 186 7.80 8.16 -18.40
N PHE A 187 7.10 9.30 -18.34
CA PHE A 187 7.61 10.48 -17.66
C PHE A 187 7.54 10.32 -16.14
N ILE A 188 8.62 10.69 -15.46
CA ILE A 188 8.61 10.95 -14.02
C ILE A 188 7.94 12.30 -13.83
N GLU A 189 6.95 12.33 -12.94
CA GLU A 189 6.15 13.49 -12.61
C GLU A 189 6.18 13.74 -11.10
N VAL A 190 5.98 15.00 -10.72
CA VAL A 190 5.68 15.35 -9.33
C VAL A 190 4.38 16.11 -9.28
N VAL A 191 3.48 15.63 -8.43
CA VAL A 191 2.19 16.26 -8.12
C VAL A 191 2.36 17.03 -6.82
N ASN A 192 2.01 18.32 -6.83
CA ASN A 192 1.88 19.13 -5.62
C ASN A 192 0.41 19.57 -5.52
N THR A 193 -0.36 18.98 -4.61
CA THR A 193 -1.77 19.36 -4.35
C THR A 193 -1.90 20.45 -3.29
N THR A 194 -0.81 20.81 -2.63
CA THR A 194 -0.77 21.78 -1.53
C THR A 194 -0.89 23.23 -2.02
N ALA A 195 -1.13 24.16 -1.10
CA ALA A 195 -1.24 25.58 -1.39
C ALA A 195 0.12 26.30 -1.52
N GLU A 196 1.22 25.63 -1.18
CA GLU A 196 2.55 26.22 -1.13
C GLU A 196 3.48 25.63 -2.21
N GLU A 197 4.43 26.44 -2.65
CA GLU A 197 5.52 25.96 -3.51
C GLU A 197 6.48 25.09 -2.70
N LEU A 198 6.86 23.94 -3.24
CA LEU A 198 7.93 23.13 -2.70
C LEU A 198 9.20 23.35 -3.53
N SER A 199 10.19 24.03 -2.95
CA SER A 199 11.47 24.35 -3.59
C SER A 199 12.64 23.65 -2.91
N ASN A 200 13.80 23.67 -3.57
CA ASN A 200 15.04 23.04 -3.09
C ASN A 200 14.88 21.54 -2.79
N VAL A 201 14.17 20.86 -3.70
CA VAL A 201 13.97 19.41 -3.68
C VAL A 201 14.65 18.76 -4.87
N ALA A 202 14.91 17.47 -4.73
CA ALA A 202 15.49 16.64 -5.77
C ALA A 202 14.74 15.32 -5.85
N ILE A 203 14.76 14.72 -7.05
CA ILE A 203 14.26 13.36 -7.27
C ILE A 203 15.45 12.44 -7.48
N GLU A 204 15.48 11.36 -6.74
CA GLU A 204 16.31 10.19 -7.05
C GLU A 204 15.44 9.13 -7.74
N ALA A 205 15.86 8.69 -8.92
CA ALA A 205 15.29 7.57 -9.65
C ALA A 205 16.32 6.45 -9.75
N SER A 206 15.99 5.28 -9.19
CA SER A 206 16.87 4.11 -9.19
C SER A 206 16.12 2.88 -9.68
N VAL A 207 16.74 2.11 -10.58
CA VAL A 207 16.19 0.84 -11.05
C VAL A 207 17.03 -0.29 -10.50
N TRP A 208 16.35 -1.32 -10.00
CA TRP A 208 16.94 -2.48 -9.36
C TRP A 208 16.50 -3.74 -10.08
N ASP A 209 17.44 -4.66 -10.31
CA ASP A 209 17.12 -5.98 -10.81
C ASP A 209 16.80 -6.97 -9.67
N LEU A 210 16.41 -8.19 -10.03
CA LEU A 210 16.08 -9.24 -9.06
C LEU A 210 17.31 -9.68 -8.26
N GLU A 211 18.52 -9.45 -8.77
CA GLU A 211 19.77 -9.75 -8.08
C GLU A 211 20.17 -8.64 -7.09
N GLY A 212 19.44 -7.53 -7.06
CA GLY A 212 19.70 -6.37 -6.21
C GLY A 212 20.78 -5.43 -6.76
N ALA A 213 21.20 -5.59 -8.01
CA ALA A 213 22.04 -4.61 -8.68
C ALA A 213 21.21 -3.40 -9.11
N CYS A 214 21.85 -2.22 -9.16
CA CYS A 214 21.21 -0.96 -9.55
C CYS A 214 21.73 -0.51 -10.92
N PRO A 215 21.24 -1.07 -12.05
CA PRO A 215 21.75 -0.78 -13.39
C PRO A 215 21.38 0.63 -13.91
N TYR A 216 20.47 1.34 -13.25
CA TYR A 216 20.14 2.72 -13.61
C TYR A 216 19.96 3.56 -12.37
N TYR A 217 20.62 4.71 -12.36
CA TYR A 217 20.55 5.70 -11.30
C TYR A 217 20.59 7.10 -11.90
N LYS A 218 19.67 7.95 -11.50
CA LYS A 218 19.64 9.35 -11.94
C LYS A 218 19.07 10.25 -10.85
N VAL A 219 19.69 11.42 -10.70
CA VAL A 219 19.22 12.49 -9.81
C VAL A 219 18.80 13.67 -10.68
N PHE A 220 17.65 14.26 -10.32
CA PHE A 220 17.15 15.52 -10.87
C PHE A 220 17.12 16.53 -9.72
N ASP A 221 18.05 17.49 -9.72
CA ASP A 221 18.25 18.41 -8.60
C ASP A 221 17.61 19.79 -8.84
N LYS A 222 17.54 20.59 -7.76
CA LYS A 222 17.10 21.99 -7.75
C LYS A 222 15.73 22.21 -8.38
N LEU A 223 14.81 21.30 -8.10
CA LEU A 223 13.44 21.39 -8.56
C LEU A 223 12.67 22.41 -7.72
N SER A 224 11.76 23.12 -8.39
CA SER A 224 10.72 23.95 -7.80
C SER A 224 9.39 23.41 -8.30
N LEU A 225 8.47 23.16 -7.36
CA LEU A 225 7.19 22.53 -7.59
C LEU A 225 6.09 23.52 -7.20
N PRO A 226 5.49 24.21 -8.19
CA PRO A 226 4.43 25.18 -7.94
C PRO A 226 3.25 24.55 -7.20
N PRO A 227 2.50 25.33 -6.39
CA PRO A 227 1.32 24.83 -5.71
C PRO A 227 0.25 24.39 -6.71
N LYS A 228 -0.53 23.38 -6.34
CA LYS A 228 -1.68 22.86 -7.11
C LYS A 228 -1.31 22.57 -8.57
N LYS A 229 -0.17 21.91 -8.81
CA LYS A 229 0.33 21.65 -10.16
C LYS A 229 1.02 20.30 -10.27
N VAL A 230 0.99 19.75 -11.48
CA VAL A 230 1.80 18.61 -11.90
C VAL A 230 2.99 19.14 -12.70
N VAL A 231 4.19 18.68 -12.36
CA VAL A 231 5.42 19.02 -13.08
C VAL A 231 5.99 17.74 -13.69
N SER A 232 6.03 17.67 -15.01
CA SER A 232 6.74 16.60 -15.74
C SER A 232 8.24 16.88 -15.75
N ILE A 233 9.04 15.90 -15.36
CA ILE A 233 10.47 16.07 -15.12
C ILE A 233 11.29 15.51 -16.28
N SER A 234 11.18 14.21 -16.54
CA SER A 234 11.95 13.54 -17.57
C SER A 234 11.40 12.15 -17.87
N GLU A 235 11.56 11.69 -19.11
CA GLU A 235 11.27 10.31 -19.48
C GLU A 235 12.27 9.35 -18.83
N MET A 236 11.76 8.27 -18.22
CA MET A 236 12.53 7.15 -17.72
C MET A 236 13.07 6.30 -18.88
N LYS A 237 14.37 6.35 -19.12
CA LYS A 237 15.00 5.70 -20.29
C LYS A 237 15.42 4.24 -20.09
N TYR A 238 15.43 3.73 -18.85
CA TYR A 238 15.93 2.37 -18.57
C TYR A 238 15.23 1.26 -19.38
N PRO A 239 13.89 1.24 -19.54
CA PRO A 239 13.22 0.19 -20.30
C PRO A 239 13.62 0.16 -21.79
N LYS A 240 14.16 1.26 -22.31
CA LYS A 240 14.66 1.41 -23.69
C LYS A 240 16.19 1.37 -23.78
N SER A 241 16.87 0.98 -22.70
CA SER A 241 18.33 0.86 -22.68
C SER A 241 18.80 -0.32 -23.53
N LYS A 242 20.12 -0.50 -23.69
CA LYS A 242 20.68 -1.57 -24.52
C LYS A 242 20.32 -2.98 -23.99
N ASN A 243 20.31 -3.15 -22.66
CA ASN A 243 20.13 -4.43 -21.99
C ASN A 243 19.21 -4.29 -20.74
N PRO A 244 17.92 -3.91 -20.91
CA PRO A 244 17.00 -3.85 -19.79
C PRO A 244 16.72 -5.26 -19.27
N LYS A 245 16.54 -5.40 -17.95
CA LYS A 245 16.07 -6.66 -17.38
C LYS A 245 14.58 -6.84 -17.70
N PRO A 246 14.10 -8.08 -17.96
CA PRO A 246 12.71 -8.30 -18.34
C PRO A 246 11.71 -7.84 -17.28
N VAL A 247 12.05 -8.04 -16.00
CA VAL A 247 11.36 -7.52 -14.82
C VAL A 247 12.36 -6.72 -14.00
N PHE A 248 11.93 -5.57 -13.50
CA PHE A 248 12.76 -4.67 -12.71
C PHE A 248 11.92 -3.86 -11.72
N PHE A 249 12.58 -3.31 -10.71
CA PHE A 249 11.97 -2.45 -9.71
C PHE A 249 12.42 -1.00 -9.89
N LEU A 250 11.50 -0.06 -9.95
CA LEU A 250 11.80 1.37 -9.93
C LEU A 250 11.50 1.93 -8.54
N LEU A 251 12.47 2.60 -7.94
CA LEU A 251 12.29 3.39 -6.74
C LEU A 251 12.50 4.87 -7.07
N LEU A 252 11.44 5.65 -6.86
CA LEU A 252 11.44 7.11 -6.91
C LEU A 252 11.42 7.67 -5.50
N LYS A 253 12.29 8.64 -5.23
CA LYS A 253 12.35 9.36 -3.96
C LYS A 253 12.43 10.86 -4.23
N LEU A 254 11.44 11.61 -3.76
CA LEU A 254 11.48 13.07 -3.69
C LEU A 254 11.96 13.47 -2.29
N TYR A 255 12.97 14.32 -2.21
CA TYR A 255 13.59 14.69 -0.94
C TYR A 255 14.06 16.14 -0.91
N HIS A 256 14.14 16.72 0.29
CA HIS A 256 14.75 18.02 0.53
C HIS A 256 16.27 17.94 0.40
N VAL A 257 16.87 18.80 -0.43
CA VAL A 257 18.33 18.79 -0.67
C VAL A 257 19.12 19.19 0.57
N SER A 258 18.54 19.99 1.47
CA SER A 258 19.20 20.52 2.67
C SER A 258 19.50 19.47 3.73
N ASN A 259 18.62 18.48 3.91
CA ASN A 259 18.69 17.51 5.02
C ASN A 259 18.43 16.06 4.57
N TYR A 260 18.24 15.82 3.27
CA TYR A 260 17.89 14.53 2.69
C TYR A 260 16.59 13.92 3.25
N SER A 261 15.70 14.73 3.80
CA SER A 261 14.43 14.21 4.32
C SER A 261 13.48 13.87 3.17
N ILE A 262 12.99 12.64 3.14
CA ILE A 262 12.04 12.14 2.14
C ILE A 262 10.68 12.84 2.32
N VAL A 263 10.20 13.42 1.22
CA VAL A 263 8.87 14.01 1.08
C VAL A 263 7.89 12.97 0.53
N SER A 264 8.31 12.25 -0.52
CA SER A 264 7.53 11.19 -1.16
C SER A 264 8.44 10.06 -1.61
N ARG A 265 7.94 8.83 -1.50
CA ARG A 265 8.63 7.61 -1.92
C ARG A 265 7.65 6.73 -2.67
N ASN A 266 7.98 6.34 -3.88
CA ASN A 266 7.12 5.49 -4.69
C ASN A 266 7.91 4.35 -5.34
N PHE A 267 7.43 3.12 -5.14
CA PHE A 267 8.11 1.90 -5.55
C PHE A 267 7.26 1.13 -6.54
N TYR A 268 7.77 0.90 -7.74
CA TYR A 268 7.11 0.15 -8.81
C TYR A 268 7.86 -1.16 -9.06
N TRP A 269 7.13 -2.21 -9.39
CA TRP A 269 7.66 -3.36 -10.12
C TRP A 269 7.07 -3.30 -11.52
N LEU A 270 7.93 -3.43 -12.52
CA LEU A 270 7.63 -3.19 -13.92
C LEU A 270 8.24 -4.31 -14.76
N HIS A 271 7.69 -4.51 -15.94
CA HIS A 271 8.29 -5.36 -16.96
C HIS A 271 8.54 -4.54 -18.23
N VAL A 272 9.44 -5.02 -19.09
CA VAL A 272 9.62 -4.45 -20.44
C VAL A 272 8.32 -4.60 -21.25
N SER A 273 8.07 -3.69 -22.19
CA SER A 273 6.85 -3.71 -23.00
C SER A 273 6.60 -5.08 -23.65
N GLY A 274 5.38 -5.59 -23.53
CA GLY A 274 4.99 -6.93 -24.00
C GLY A 274 5.47 -8.10 -23.12
N GLY A 275 6.15 -7.83 -22.01
CA GLY A 275 6.57 -8.82 -21.02
C GLY A 275 5.50 -9.17 -19.99
N ASP A 276 5.91 -9.89 -18.94
CA ASP A 276 5.10 -10.30 -17.80
C ASP A 276 5.92 -10.27 -16.50
N TYR A 277 5.32 -10.68 -15.38
CA TYR A 277 5.94 -10.77 -14.06
C TYR A 277 6.34 -12.19 -13.66
N LYS A 278 6.33 -13.17 -14.55
CA LYS A 278 6.53 -14.59 -14.18
C LYS A 278 7.90 -14.88 -13.57
N LEU A 279 8.90 -14.06 -13.86
CA LEU A 279 10.22 -14.15 -13.20
C LEU A 279 10.15 -13.87 -11.69
N LEU A 280 9.05 -13.28 -11.19
CA LEU A 280 8.82 -13.14 -9.76
C LEU A 280 8.49 -14.48 -9.08
N GLU A 281 7.95 -15.48 -9.78
CA GLU A 281 7.65 -16.79 -9.16
C GLU A 281 8.90 -17.48 -8.60
N PRO A 282 9.97 -17.74 -9.37
CA PRO A 282 11.20 -18.28 -8.79
C PRO A 282 11.85 -17.30 -7.80
N TYR A 283 11.58 -15.99 -7.93
CA TYR A 283 12.07 -14.97 -7.00
C TYR A 283 11.48 -15.10 -5.59
N ARG A 284 10.31 -15.73 -5.42
CA ARG A 284 9.73 -16.01 -4.09
C ARG A 284 10.68 -16.77 -3.18
N ASN A 285 11.53 -17.62 -3.75
CA ASN A 285 12.46 -18.47 -3.01
C ASN A 285 13.72 -17.73 -2.54
N LYS A 286 13.92 -16.47 -2.94
CA LYS A 286 15.09 -15.68 -2.53
C LYS A 286 15.00 -15.30 -1.06
N ARG A 287 16.03 -15.64 -0.29
CA ARG A 287 16.12 -15.34 1.15
C ARG A 287 16.90 -14.05 1.34
N ILE A 288 16.18 -12.94 1.19
CA ILE A 288 16.71 -11.60 1.43
C ILE A 288 16.85 -11.39 2.95
N PRO A 289 18.01 -10.95 3.47
CA PRO A 289 18.18 -10.77 4.91
C PRO A 289 17.53 -9.48 5.40
N LEU A 290 16.74 -9.54 6.48
CA LEU A 290 16.16 -8.37 7.16
C LEU A 290 16.64 -8.23 8.59
N LYS A 291 16.77 -6.98 9.04
CA LYS A 291 16.79 -6.62 10.46
C LYS A 291 15.51 -5.87 10.79
N ILE A 292 14.78 -6.34 11.79
CA ILE A 292 13.53 -5.73 12.26
C ILE A 292 13.74 -5.33 13.71
N THR A 293 13.56 -4.06 14.02
CA THR A 293 13.59 -3.55 15.39
C THR A 293 12.18 -3.06 15.73
N SER A 294 11.63 -3.51 16.85
CA SER A 294 10.31 -3.10 17.31
C SER A 294 10.42 -2.35 18.64
N LYS A 295 9.73 -1.22 18.74
CA LYS A 295 9.48 -0.53 20.01
C LYS A 295 7.99 -0.55 20.30
N THR A 296 7.60 -0.99 21.49
CA THR A 296 6.18 -1.18 21.84
C THR A 296 5.80 -0.33 23.04
N PHE A 297 4.70 0.40 22.89
CA PHE A 297 4.07 1.17 23.95
C PHE A 297 2.69 0.58 24.22
N ILE A 298 2.39 0.31 25.49
CA ILE A 298 1.14 -0.34 25.91
C ILE A 298 0.41 0.58 26.89
N LYS A 299 -0.84 0.90 26.60
CA LYS A 299 -1.73 1.68 27.47
C LYS A 299 -3.08 0.98 27.61
N GLY A 300 -3.27 0.25 28.71
CA GLY A 300 -4.45 -0.59 28.89
C GLY A 300 -4.50 -1.71 27.86
N SER A 301 -5.56 -1.78 27.05
CA SER A 301 -5.67 -2.74 25.93
C SER A 301 -5.13 -2.19 24.60
N SER A 302 -4.70 -0.93 24.55
CA SER A 302 -4.15 -0.30 23.34
C SER A 302 -2.66 -0.56 23.21
N TYR A 303 -2.24 -0.95 22.00
CA TYR A 303 -0.86 -1.17 21.61
C TYR A 303 -0.48 -0.20 20.51
N GLU A 304 0.68 0.44 20.66
CA GLU A 304 1.37 1.16 19.61
C GLU A 304 2.74 0.52 19.40
N VAL A 305 3.01 0.05 18.19
CA VAL A 305 4.25 -0.64 17.84
C VAL A 305 4.92 0.12 16.71
N GLU A 306 6.13 0.62 16.96
CA GLU A 306 7.01 1.17 15.93
C GLU A 306 7.93 0.07 15.44
N MET A 307 7.72 -0.37 14.20
CA MET A 307 8.56 -1.33 13.49
C MET A 307 9.55 -0.61 12.62
N LYS A 308 10.82 -1.02 12.65
CA LYS A 308 11.88 -0.50 11.81
C LYS A 308 12.52 -1.65 11.06
N VAL A 309 12.31 -1.70 9.74
CA VAL A 309 12.68 -2.83 8.86
C VAL A 309 13.81 -2.40 7.93
N LEU A 310 14.95 -3.08 7.99
CA LEU A 310 16.13 -2.82 7.17
C LEU A 310 16.43 -4.04 6.29
N ASN A 311 16.58 -3.84 4.98
CA ASN A 311 17.15 -4.83 4.08
C ASN A 311 18.69 -4.86 4.23
N LYS A 312 19.22 -5.95 4.78
CA LYS A 312 20.67 -6.14 5.06
C LYS A 312 21.47 -6.60 3.83
N SER A 313 20.84 -6.78 2.67
CA SER A 313 21.54 -7.17 1.44
C SER A 313 22.67 -6.19 1.13
N LYS A 314 23.75 -6.70 0.52
CA LYS A 314 24.92 -5.87 0.16
C LYS A 314 24.49 -4.69 -0.70
N LYS A 315 24.86 -3.50 -0.24
CA LYS A 315 24.61 -2.21 -0.91
C LYS A 315 25.37 -2.17 -2.24
N PRO A 316 24.74 -1.90 -3.40
CA PRO A 316 25.50 -1.44 -4.55
C PRO A 316 26.17 -0.09 -4.25
N ASP A 317 27.25 0.15 -5.00
CA ASP A 317 28.22 1.26 -4.95
C ASP A 317 27.87 2.44 -4.01
N PRO A 318 28.73 2.78 -3.01
CA PRO A 318 28.50 3.88 -2.06
C PRO A 318 28.27 5.28 -2.69
N LYS A 319 28.38 5.44 -4.01
CA LYS A 319 28.11 6.69 -4.73
C LYS A 319 26.62 7.02 -4.92
N THR A 320 25.68 6.11 -4.64
CA THR A 320 24.23 6.41 -4.73
C THR A 320 23.70 7.08 -3.45
N LEU A 321 22.93 8.17 -3.59
CA LEU A 321 22.33 8.92 -2.46
C LEU A 321 21.18 8.19 -1.74
N THR A 322 20.78 7.00 -2.23
CA THR A 322 19.66 6.20 -1.72
C THR A 322 19.69 5.99 -0.20
N TYR A 323 20.88 6.06 0.40
CA TYR A 323 21.16 5.77 1.80
C TYR A 323 21.37 6.98 2.71
N LYS A 324 21.43 8.21 2.17
CA LYS A 324 21.47 9.43 3.00
C LYS A 324 20.07 9.90 3.41
N ASN A 325 19.06 9.31 2.79
CA ASN A 325 17.68 9.74 2.91
C ASN A 325 17.08 9.29 4.24
N ASN A 326 16.53 10.23 5.00
CA ASN A 326 15.81 9.97 6.23
C ASN A 326 14.32 10.24 6.00
N PHE A 327 13.41 9.41 6.48
CA PHE A 327 11.98 9.75 6.40
C PHE A 327 11.72 10.99 7.25
N ALA A 328 11.14 12.04 6.65
CA ALA A 328 10.67 13.17 7.44
C ALA A 328 9.64 12.65 8.45
N VAL A 329 9.74 13.10 9.70
CA VAL A 329 8.66 12.87 10.68
C VAL A 329 7.45 13.63 10.15
N ARG A 330 6.45 12.91 9.64
CA ARG A 330 5.13 13.51 9.38
C ARG A 330 4.65 14.06 10.72
N LYS A 331 4.58 15.39 10.83
CA LYS A 331 3.74 16.03 11.84
C LYS A 331 2.31 15.76 11.43
N ASP A 332 1.79 14.59 11.80
CA ASP A 332 0.35 14.38 11.88
C ASP A 332 -0.14 15.21 13.08
N ASP A 333 -0.24 16.52 12.89
CA ASP A 333 -1.09 17.34 13.74
C ASP A 333 -2.53 17.02 13.31
N SER A 334 -3.29 16.41 14.24
CA SER A 334 -4.75 16.21 14.22
C SER A 334 -5.36 15.45 13.04
N ASP A 335 -5.67 14.16 13.25
CA ASP A 335 -7.05 13.65 13.10
C ASP A 335 -7.17 12.21 13.64
N PHE A 336 -7.03 12.10 14.96
CA PHE A 336 -7.84 11.15 15.74
C PHE A 336 -8.45 11.96 16.87
N ASP A 337 -9.56 12.63 16.56
CA ASP A 337 -10.35 13.33 17.56
C ASP A 337 -11.01 12.30 18.50
N MET A 338 -10.28 11.95 19.57
CA MET A 338 -10.81 11.23 20.72
C MET A 338 -11.28 12.22 21.80
N THR A 339 -11.75 13.42 21.44
CA THR A 339 -12.37 14.37 22.37
C THR A 339 -13.89 14.43 22.24
N SER A 340 -14.53 13.27 22.43
CA SER A 340 -15.96 13.21 22.81
C SER A 340 -16.14 12.64 24.21
N LEU A 341 -15.46 13.26 25.18
CA LEU A 341 -15.90 13.28 26.58
C LEU A 341 -16.06 14.75 26.97
N LYS A 342 -17.27 15.28 26.82
CA LYS A 342 -17.61 16.63 27.28
C LYS A 342 -17.48 16.69 28.81
N PRO A 343 -16.74 17.64 29.39
CA PRO A 343 -16.89 17.97 30.80
C PRO A 343 -18.20 18.73 31.00
N ILE A 344 -18.97 18.31 32.00
CA ILE A 344 -20.12 19.06 32.52
C ILE A 344 -19.61 20.40 33.07
N PRO A 345 -20.19 21.56 32.73
CA PRO A 345 -19.77 22.82 33.31
C PRO A 345 -20.50 23.06 34.63
N ASP A 346 -19.81 22.89 35.76
CA ASP A 346 -20.31 23.38 37.05
C ASP A 346 -19.93 24.85 37.23
N THR A 347 -20.96 25.68 37.19
CA THR A 347 -20.96 27.05 37.72
C THR A 347 -20.82 27.03 39.24
N ARG A 348 -19.79 27.69 39.80
CA ARG A 348 -19.89 28.83 40.76
C ARG A 348 -18.63 29.03 41.62
N THR A 349 -18.13 30.27 41.56
CA THR A 349 -17.61 31.15 42.63
C THR A 349 -16.80 30.59 43.81
N ASP A 350 -15.57 31.13 43.90
CA ASP A 350 -14.77 31.46 45.09
C ASP A 350 -15.29 31.05 46.48
N LEU A 351 -14.46 30.32 47.23
CA LEU A 351 -13.98 30.69 48.57
C LEU A 351 -13.04 29.64 49.17
N LYS A 352 -11.85 30.11 49.58
CA LYS A 352 -11.00 29.72 50.75
C LYS A 352 -10.74 28.23 51.08
N GLN A 353 -9.44 27.91 51.11
CA GLN A 353 -8.80 26.84 51.92
C GLN A 353 -9.28 26.85 53.40
N PRO A 354 -9.31 25.71 54.13
CA PRO A 354 -8.09 24.95 54.48
C PRO A 354 -8.19 23.41 54.62
N THR A 355 -7.00 22.81 54.56
CA THR A 355 -6.53 21.51 55.12
C THR A 355 -7.55 20.50 55.66
N GLY A 356 -7.51 19.27 55.13
CA GLY A 356 -8.07 18.08 55.78
C GLY A 356 -7.66 16.80 55.07
N LEU A 357 -7.08 15.86 55.83
CA LEU A 357 -6.60 14.56 55.40
C LEU A 357 -7.68 13.77 54.63
N PHE A 358 -7.37 13.30 53.41
CA PHE A 358 -7.78 12.00 52.85
C PHE A 358 -7.22 11.88 51.43
N GLN A 359 -5.89 11.78 51.30
CA GLN A 359 -5.25 11.41 50.04
C GLN A 359 -4.86 9.93 50.10
N ARG A 360 -5.82 9.06 49.79
CA ARG A 360 -5.55 7.64 49.57
C ARG A 360 -6.45 7.11 48.46
N LEU A 361 -5.77 6.53 47.45
CA LEU A 361 -6.26 5.65 46.38
C LEU A 361 -6.95 6.33 45.19
N TYR A 362 -6.13 6.74 44.21
CA TYR A 362 -6.24 6.26 42.82
C TYR A 362 -4.96 6.67 42.08
N ARG A 363 -3.87 5.93 42.31
CA ARG A 363 -2.66 5.97 41.49
C ARG A 363 -2.62 4.65 40.74
N GLN A 364 -3.42 4.55 39.68
CA GLN A 364 -3.46 3.35 38.85
C GLN A 364 -2.27 3.37 37.89
N PHE A 365 -1.49 2.30 37.97
CA PHE A 365 -0.23 2.09 37.30
C PHE A 365 -0.41 2.05 35.77
N SER A 366 0.07 3.07 35.05
CA SER A 366 0.53 2.88 33.67
C SER A 366 1.90 2.23 33.76
N ARG A 367 1.97 0.92 33.50
CA ARG A 367 3.24 0.24 33.27
C ARG A 367 3.63 0.53 31.82
N GLU A 368 4.41 1.57 31.59
CA GLU A 368 5.19 1.70 30.35
C GLU A 368 6.20 0.55 30.33
N SER A 369 5.88 -0.54 29.63
CA SER A 369 6.88 -1.53 29.27
C SER A 369 7.55 -1.09 27.98
N ASP A 370 8.65 -0.33 28.08
CA ASP A 370 9.44 0.09 26.91
C ASP A 370 10.29 -1.11 26.44
N GLY A 371 9.63 -2.03 25.72
CA GLY A 371 10.23 -3.29 25.29
C GLY A 371 10.84 -3.18 23.89
N LEU A 372 12.09 -2.74 23.79
CA LEU A 372 12.83 -2.83 22.52
C LEU A 372 13.11 -4.29 22.21
N ARG A 373 12.68 -4.77 21.04
CA ARG A 373 13.04 -6.12 20.53
C ARG A 373 13.69 -5.99 19.17
N VAL A 374 14.60 -6.92 18.88
CA VAL A 374 15.26 -7.04 17.58
C VAL A 374 15.05 -8.46 17.09
N ALA A 375 14.48 -8.59 15.90
CA ALA A 375 14.37 -9.83 15.15
C ALA A 375 15.24 -9.72 13.90
N GLU A 376 16.05 -10.75 13.63
CA GLU A 376 16.78 -10.85 12.37
C GLU A 376 16.21 -12.01 11.56
N ILE A 377 15.86 -11.73 10.31
CA ILE A 377 15.51 -12.76 9.33
C ILE A 377 16.78 -13.06 8.56
N ASN A 378 17.33 -14.24 8.81
CA ASN A 378 18.55 -14.70 8.15
C ASN A 378 18.31 -14.91 6.65
N GLY A 379 19.27 -14.47 5.85
CA GLY A 379 19.25 -14.58 4.41
C GLY A 379 20.65 -14.42 3.86
N SER A 380 20.93 -15.05 2.73
CA SER A 380 22.24 -14.98 2.05
C SER A 380 22.13 -14.41 0.63
N ASP A 381 20.91 -14.29 0.11
CA ASP A 381 20.66 -13.71 -1.19
C ASP A 381 20.72 -12.17 -1.13
N GLY A 382 21.21 -11.57 -2.21
CA GLY A 382 21.01 -10.15 -2.49
C GLY A 382 19.73 -9.94 -3.30
N GLY A 383 19.08 -8.80 -3.09
CA GLY A 383 17.86 -8.46 -3.81
C GLY A 383 16.94 -7.51 -3.03
N VAL A 384 15.79 -7.22 -3.63
CA VAL A 384 14.72 -6.43 -3.04
C VAL A 384 13.86 -7.30 -2.11
N ALA A 385 13.65 -6.88 -0.87
CA ALA A 385 12.63 -7.47 -0.03
C ALA A 385 11.26 -6.99 -0.53
N PHE A 386 10.48 -7.88 -1.12
CA PHE A 386 9.39 -7.50 -2.03
C PHE A 386 8.02 -7.80 -1.42
N PHE A 387 7.15 -6.79 -1.50
CA PHE A 387 5.73 -6.82 -1.13
C PHE A 387 5.47 -7.27 0.31
N LEU A 388 6.27 -6.72 1.23
CA LEU A 388 6.22 -6.93 2.66
C LEU A 388 4.94 -6.36 3.28
N ASN A 389 4.27 -7.12 4.13
CA ASN A 389 3.13 -6.66 4.90
C ASN A 389 3.13 -7.19 6.34
N PHE A 390 2.68 -6.34 7.25
CA PHE A 390 2.43 -6.69 8.64
C PHE A 390 0.98 -7.10 8.85
N SER A 391 0.78 -8.07 9.74
CA SER A 391 -0.53 -8.44 10.29
C SER A 391 -0.42 -8.72 11.80
N VAL A 392 -1.51 -8.50 12.53
CA VAL A 392 -1.58 -8.72 13.98
C VAL A 392 -2.50 -9.90 14.26
N HIS A 393 -2.04 -10.83 15.10
CA HIS A 393 -2.74 -12.05 15.43
C HIS A 393 -2.78 -12.27 16.94
N GLY A 394 -3.80 -12.98 17.44
CA GLY A 394 -3.76 -13.57 18.77
C GLY A 394 -2.84 -14.79 18.80
N ALA A 395 -1.98 -14.89 19.82
CA ALA A 395 -1.16 -16.06 20.06
C ALA A 395 -2.05 -17.22 20.57
N LYS A 396 -2.23 -18.26 19.74
CA LYS A 396 -2.77 -19.56 20.15
C LYS A 396 -1.76 -20.66 19.76
N LEU A 397 -1.73 -21.72 20.58
CA LEU A 397 -0.88 -22.89 20.37
C LEU A 397 -1.45 -23.85 19.32
N GLU A 398 -2.77 -23.85 19.14
CA GLU A 398 -3.48 -24.68 18.18
C GLU A 398 -4.41 -23.79 17.35
N HIS A 399 -4.43 -24.02 16.04
CA HIS A 399 -5.31 -23.35 15.10
C HIS A 399 -6.08 -24.41 14.31
N GLU A 400 -7.40 -24.33 14.31
CA GLU A 400 -8.21 -25.11 13.38
C GLU A 400 -8.10 -24.52 11.96
N GLU A 401 -8.17 -25.36 10.94
CA GLU A 401 -8.12 -24.91 9.55
C GLU A 401 -9.32 -24.00 9.25
N GLY A 402 -9.04 -22.72 9.00
CA GLY A 402 -10.05 -21.70 8.75
C GLY A 402 -10.37 -20.81 9.95
N GLU A 403 -9.79 -21.06 11.12
CA GLU A 403 -9.92 -20.16 12.27
C GLU A 403 -9.19 -18.84 12.00
N ASP A 404 -9.92 -17.72 12.10
CA ASP A 404 -9.33 -16.39 11.98
C ASP A 404 -8.68 -15.98 13.31
N SER A 405 -7.35 -15.92 13.30
CA SER A 405 -6.57 -15.47 14.45
C SER A 405 -6.24 -13.98 14.42
N ARG A 406 -6.64 -13.25 13.37
CA ARG A 406 -6.29 -11.82 13.24
C ARG A 406 -6.97 -11.00 14.32
N ILE A 407 -6.24 -10.00 14.85
CA ILE A 407 -6.80 -8.93 15.65
C ILE A 407 -7.08 -7.79 14.70
N LEU A 408 -8.35 -7.38 14.60
CA LEU A 408 -8.83 -6.31 13.73
C LEU A 408 -9.79 -5.38 14.49
N PRO A 409 -9.90 -4.09 14.14
CA PRO A 409 -9.10 -3.40 13.12
C PRO A 409 -7.68 -3.08 13.61
N VAL A 410 -6.76 -2.93 12.67
CA VAL A 410 -5.39 -2.44 12.89
C VAL A 410 -5.14 -1.23 12.01
N HIS A 411 -4.52 -0.20 12.58
CA HIS A 411 -4.11 0.98 11.83
C HIS A 411 -2.61 0.93 11.57
N TYR A 412 -2.24 0.95 10.29
CA TYR A 412 -0.85 0.99 9.85
C TYR A 412 -0.53 2.38 9.30
N SER A 413 0.63 2.94 9.65
CA SER A 413 1.15 4.16 8.98
C SER A 413 1.47 3.90 7.49
N ASP A 414 1.90 2.69 7.16
CA ASP A 414 2.05 2.15 5.81
C ASP A 414 2.10 0.61 5.87
N ASN A 415 1.82 -0.08 4.76
CA ASN A 415 1.83 -1.54 4.66
C ASN A 415 1.97 -1.96 3.18
N TYR A 416 2.20 -3.25 2.87
CA TYR A 416 2.44 -3.72 1.50
C TYR A 416 3.61 -2.97 0.79
N PHE A 417 4.71 -2.77 1.51
CA PHE A 417 5.89 -2.02 1.06
C PHE A 417 6.99 -2.94 0.53
N SER A 418 8.01 -2.38 -0.11
CA SER A 418 9.20 -3.13 -0.57
C SER A 418 10.47 -2.36 -0.23
N LEU A 419 11.58 -3.04 0.01
CA LEU A 419 12.86 -2.43 0.39
C LEU A 419 13.98 -2.89 -0.54
N VAL A 420 14.59 -1.94 -1.23
CA VAL A 420 15.81 -2.21 -2.02
C VAL A 420 16.99 -2.53 -1.09
N PRO A 421 18.07 -3.19 -1.57
CA PRO A 421 19.26 -3.45 -0.75
C PRO A 421 19.73 -2.22 0.03
N GLY A 422 19.90 -2.37 1.35
CA GLY A 422 20.34 -1.29 2.25
C GLY A 422 19.29 -0.25 2.62
N GLU A 423 18.07 -0.34 2.09
CA GLU A 423 16.97 0.55 2.47
C GLU A 423 16.33 0.12 3.80
N GLU A 424 15.89 1.12 4.54
CA GLU A 424 15.24 0.97 5.83
C GLU A 424 13.92 1.76 5.85
N MET A 425 12.88 1.24 6.49
CA MET A 425 11.59 1.92 6.62
C MET A 425 11.00 1.71 8.02
N SER A 426 10.36 2.76 8.54
CA SER A 426 9.64 2.72 9.81
C SER A 426 8.13 2.65 9.58
N ILE A 427 7.47 1.72 10.27
CA ILE A 427 6.03 1.47 10.21
C ILE A 427 5.47 1.51 11.63
N LYS A 428 4.58 2.45 11.90
CA LYS A 428 3.75 2.47 13.11
C LYS A 428 2.51 1.59 12.93
N ILE A 429 2.19 0.80 13.94
CA ILE A 429 1.07 -0.14 13.99
C ILE A 429 0.29 0.11 15.29
N SER A 430 -0.99 0.42 15.20
CA SER A 430 -1.85 0.69 16.36
C SER A 430 -3.09 -0.19 16.36
N PHE A 431 -3.38 -0.85 17.49
CA PHE A 431 -4.51 -1.77 17.62
C PHE A 431 -4.95 -1.94 19.09
N LYS A 432 -6.13 -2.52 19.29
CA LYS A 432 -6.63 -2.92 20.61
C LYS A 432 -6.66 -4.44 20.74
N VAL A 433 -6.27 -4.94 21.89
CA VAL A 433 -6.22 -6.39 22.16
C VAL A 433 -7.39 -6.82 23.02
N PRO A 434 -8.14 -7.88 22.65
CA PRO A 434 -9.18 -8.45 23.48
C PRO A 434 -8.64 -8.99 24.82
N PRO A 435 -9.43 -8.96 25.91
CA PRO A 435 -9.01 -9.52 27.20
C PRO A 435 -8.57 -10.98 27.09
N GLY A 436 -7.45 -11.34 27.71
CA GLY A 436 -6.92 -12.71 27.71
C GLY A 436 -6.17 -13.13 26.45
N VAL A 437 -6.09 -12.27 25.42
CA VAL A 437 -5.33 -12.53 24.19
C VAL A 437 -3.94 -11.90 24.30
N SER A 438 -2.90 -12.66 23.96
CA SER A 438 -1.56 -12.11 23.76
C SER A 438 -1.37 -11.79 22.28
N PRO A 439 -1.07 -10.53 21.89
CA PRO A 439 -0.90 -10.19 20.49
C PRO A 439 0.46 -10.65 19.97
N ARG A 440 0.50 -10.93 18.68
CA ARG A 440 1.68 -11.28 17.91
C ARG A 440 1.66 -10.50 16.61
N VAL A 441 2.72 -9.78 16.32
CA VAL A 441 2.88 -9.09 15.02
C VAL A 441 3.70 -9.96 14.10
N THR A 442 3.22 -10.14 12.87
CA THR A 442 3.83 -11.03 11.89
C THR A 442 4.16 -10.26 10.63
N LEU A 443 5.32 -10.54 10.03
CA LEU A 443 5.71 -10.02 8.73
C LEU A 443 5.61 -11.14 7.68
N ARG A 444 4.92 -10.86 6.57
CA ARG A 444 4.90 -11.69 5.37
C ARG A 444 5.35 -10.87 4.16
N GLY A 445 5.66 -11.53 3.06
CA GLY A 445 5.90 -10.87 1.78
C GLY A 445 6.07 -11.87 0.65
N TRP A 446 6.24 -11.40 -0.57
CA TRP A 446 6.39 -12.26 -1.74
C TRP A 446 7.56 -13.24 -1.59
N ASN A 447 8.71 -12.72 -1.14
CA ASN A 447 9.89 -13.51 -0.81
C ASN A 447 10.07 -13.78 0.70
N TYR A 448 8.96 -13.71 1.47
CA TYR A 448 8.86 -14.04 2.90
C TYR A 448 7.54 -14.77 3.17
N HIS A 449 7.31 -15.83 2.40
CA HIS A 449 6.08 -16.62 2.44
C HIS A 449 6.22 -17.88 3.33
N HIS A 450 7.45 -18.30 3.64
CA HIS A 450 7.72 -19.44 4.51
C HIS A 450 7.91 -19.01 5.97
N GLY A 451 6.97 -19.42 6.82
CA GLY A 451 7.03 -19.20 8.27
C GLY A 451 6.42 -17.86 8.69
N VAL A 452 5.74 -17.88 9.83
CA VAL A 452 5.23 -16.66 10.45
C VAL A 452 6.40 -15.99 11.17
N HIS A 453 7.00 -14.96 10.55
CA HIS A 453 8.07 -14.19 11.19
C HIS A 453 7.47 -13.32 12.29
N THR A 454 7.51 -13.87 13.50
CA THR A 454 7.03 -13.22 14.70
C THR A 454 8.04 -12.15 15.11
N VAL A 455 7.59 -10.90 15.15
CA VAL A 455 8.42 -9.74 15.47
C VAL A 455 7.99 -9.03 16.76
N LEU A 456 6.84 -9.42 17.32
CA LEU A 456 6.34 -9.07 18.66
C LEU A 456 5.81 -10.32 19.36
#